data_AF-A0A926D8V9-F1
#
_entry.id   AF-A0A926D8V9-F1
#
_cell.length_a   1.000
_cell.length_b   1.000
_cell.length_c   1.000
_cell.angle_alpha   90.00
_cell.angle_beta   90.00
_cell.angle_gamma   90.00
#
_symmetry.space_group_name_H-M   'P 1'
#
loop_
_entity.id
_entity.type
_entity.pdbx_description
1 polymer ?
#
loop_
_entity_poly.entity_id
_entity_poly.type
_entity_poly.pdbx_seq_one_letter_code
_entity_poly.pdbx_strand_id
1 'polypeptide(L)'
;MQITNLDLRLFDGAAGAEGGAATAAAASAETAGKDAANSGENKSPLDAAKERARAKNPLSAVRYGKQEAEEAAPDAGEQNEETPNAEDPPAKPSFEELIKGEYKQAFDERVQKIINQRFRESREFKAQAERYTPLLETLAEVYHVEDKDPEKLLEAIESDHKIYEAEAEKRGMTADQLREIRKMERQNAALKRALDERQAQDQHEEALRKWQEESEAVKTVYPAFELGQEVKNPQFVGLLRNGIDVRTAYEVLHKDEIISGAMQYTAQKVSEQVANNVKAKAARPAENGVHTPAGVITKTDVSKLTKADRAEVMRRAERGERIVF
;
A
#
# COMPACT_ATOMS: atom_id res chain seq x y z
N MET A 1 -13.86 -30.35 41.01
CA MET A 1 -13.54 -31.72 40.57
C MET A 1 -14.60 -32.12 39.54
N GLN A 2 -14.34 -32.57 38.32
CA GLN A 2 -13.13 -32.79 37.54
C GLN A 2 -13.55 -32.64 36.08
N ILE A 3 -12.72 -31.96 35.29
CA ILE A 3 -12.78 -31.90 33.83
C ILE A 3 -12.36 -33.28 33.32
N THR A 4 -13.16 -33.92 32.46
CA THR A 4 -12.73 -35.09 31.69
C THR A 4 -12.59 -34.68 30.22
N ASN A 5 -11.34 -34.69 29.77
CA ASN A 5 -10.92 -34.41 28.41
C ASN A 5 -11.48 -35.47 27.45
N LEU A 6 -12.14 -35.05 26.37
CA LEU A 6 -12.39 -35.92 25.21
C LEU A 6 -11.19 -35.84 24.27
N ASP A 7 -10.48 -36.96 24.16
CA ASP A 7 -9.34 -37.18 23.27
C ASP A 7 -9.84 -37.53 21.84
N LEU A 8 -9.49 -36.72 20.85
CA LEU A 8 -9.86 -36.85 19.43
C LEU A 8 -8.77 -37.61 18.64
N ARG A 9 -8.61 -38.91 18.90
CA ARG A 9 -7.73 -39.79 18.10
C ARG A 9 -8.39 -41.12 17.76
N LEU A 10 -9.40 -41.08 16.90
CA LEU A 10 -9.98 -42.29 16.33
C LEU A 10 -10.36 -42.11 14.86
N PHE A 11 -9.35 -41.83 14.02
CA PHE A 11 -9.38 -42.13 12.59
C PHE A 11 -7.96 -42.47 12.14
N ASP A 12 -7.54 -43.69 12.46
CA ASP A 12 -6.53 -44.40 11.67
C ASP A 12 -6.99 -45.86 11.54
N GLY A 13 -7.06 -46.34 10.30
CA GLY A 13 -7.80 -47.53 9.92
C GLY A 13 -7.74 -47.84 8.43
N ALA A 14 -6.56 -48.31 8.00
CA ALA A 14 -6.31 -49.38 7.03
C ALA A 14 -6.67 -49.18 5.54
N ALA A 15 -5.65 -49.30 4.66
CA ALA A 15 -5.34 -50.55 3.94
C ALA A 15 -4.32 -50.31 2.80
N GLY A 16 -3.35 -51.22 2.66
CA GLY A 16 -2.55 -51.38 1.42
C GLY A 16 -1.07 -51.64 1.65
N ALA A 17 -0.71 -52.92 1.80
CA ALA A 17 0.65 -53.43 1.98
C ALA A 17 1.36 -53.73 0.64
N GLU A 18 2.70 -53.75 0.69
CA GLU A 18 3.74 -54.44 -0.12
C GLU A 18 4.89 -53.44 -0.36
N GLY A 19 6.15 -53.66 -0.01
CA GLY A 19 6.93 -54.83 0.35
C GLY A 19 8.32 -54.64 -0.28
N GLY A 20 9.40 -54.55 0.51
CA GLY A 20 10.76 -54.46 -0.04
C GLY A 20 11.81 -53.91 0.92
N ALA A 21 12.49 -54.81 1.62
CA ALA A 21 13.55 -54.56 2.58
C ALA A 21 14.94 -54.41 1.93
N ALA A 22 15.80 -53.57 2.53
CA ALA A 22 17.27 -53.75 2.68
C ALA A 22 17.84 -52.54 3.46
N THR A 23 17.95 -52.63 4.79
CA THR A 23 19.17 -52.90 5.58
C THR A 23 20.18 -51.76 5.68
N ALA A 24 20.34 -51.29 6.92
CA ALA A 24 21.30 -50.33 7.45
C ALA A 24 22.68 -50.93 7.75
N ALA A 25 23.68 -50.05 7.92
CA ALA A 25 24.95 -50.14 8.69
C ALA A 25 26.04 -49.36 7.92
N ALA A 26 26.97 -48.57 8.47
CA ALA A 26 27.40 -48.23 9.83
C ALA A 26 28.24 -46.93 9.72
N ALA A 27 28.18 -46.03 10.70
CA ALA A 27 29.21 -45.79 11.72
C ALA A 27 30.05 -44.50 11.53
N SER A 28 29.74 -43.60 12.45
CA SER A 28 30.51 -42.58 13.17
C SER A 28 32.05 -42.67 13.17
N ALA A 29 32.71 -41.52 13.05
CA ALA A 29 33.79 -41.06 13.94
C ALA A 29 34.03 -39.54 13.79
N GLU A 30 34.03 -38.83 14.93
CA GLU A 30 34.65 -37.51 15.18
C GLU A 30 36.13 -37.48 14.72
N THR A 31 36.80 -36.35 14.44
CA THR A 31 36.95 -35.13 15.27
C THR A 31 37.53 -33.94 14.44
N ALA A 32 37.25 -32.73 14.93
CA ALA A 32 38.09 -31.51 14.90
C ALA A 32 38.24 -30.65 13.61
N GLY A 33 37.40 -29.60 13.54
CA GLY A 33 37.81 -28.19 13.56
C GLY A 33 38.49 -27.57 12.32
N LYS A 34 37.78 -26.65 11.64
CA LYS A 34 38.18 -25.24 11.39
C LYS A 34 37.15 -24.50 10.51
N ASP A 35 36.78 -23.31 10.96
CA ASP A 35 35.98 -22.31 10.29
C ASP A 35 36.59 -21.85 8.95
N ALA A 36 35.75 -21.66 7.92
CA ALA A 36 35.84 -20.54 6.97
C ALA A 36 34.62 -20.56 6.01
N ALA A 37 33.85 -19.48 6.06
CA ALA A 37 32.74 -19.17 5.18
C ALA A 37 33.17 -19.04 3.71
N ASN A 38 32.37 -19.60 2.78
CA ASN A 38 32.52 -19.39 1.34
C ASN A 38 31.25 -18.73 0.78
N SER A 39 31.32 -17.41 0.59
CA SER A 39 30.41 -16.64 -0.27
C SER A 39 31.06 -16.51 -1.66
N GLY A 40 30.74 -17.44 -2.57
CA GLY A 40 31.21 -17.41 -3.95
C GLY A 40 30.27 -16.61 -4.84
N GLU A 41 30.71 -15.42 -5.27
CA GLU A 41 30.06 -14.61 -6.31
C GLU A 41 30.01 -15.39 -7.64
N ASN A 42 28.81 -15.59 -8.19
CA ASN A 42 28.62 -16.09 -9.56
C ASN A 42 29.06 -15.02 -10.57
N LYS A 43 30.29 -15.13 -11.09
CA LYS A 43 30.76 -14.36 -12.25
C LYS A 43 30.63 -15.21 -13.52
N SER A 44 30.05 -14.62 -14.57
CA SER A 44 29.82 -15.28 -15.86
C SER A 44 31.15 -15.71 -16.52
N PRO A 45 31.21 -16.88 -17.19
CA PRO A 45 32.40 -17.33 -17.92
C PRO A 45 32.91 -16.34 -18.98
N LEU A 46 32.03 -15.49 -19.51
CA LEU A 46 32.39 -14.45 -20.49
C LEU A 46 33.24 -13.32 -19.88
N ASP A 47 32.98 -12.95 -18.64
CA ASP A 47 33.70 -11.88 -17.95
C ASP A 47 35.09 -12.35 -17.52
N ALA A 48 35.18 -13.60 -17.06
CA ALA A 48 36.46 -14.26 -16.78
C ALA A 48 37.34 -14.41 -18.05
N ALA A 49 36.73 -14.62 -19.21
CA ALA A 49 37.44 -14.70 -20.49
C ALA A 49 37.94 -13.32 -20.98
N LYS A 50 37.14 -12.25 -20.80
CA LYS A 50 37.53 -10.87 -21.10
C LYS A 50 38.66 -10.38 -20.19
N GLU A 51 38.66 -10.73 -18.90
CA GLU A 51 39.76 -10.42 -17.99
C GLU A 51 41.05 -11.17 -18.36
N ARG A 52 40.95 -12.47 -18.67
CA ARG A 52 42.12 -13.28 -19.11
C ARG A 52 42.72 -12.79 -20.43
N ALA A 53 41.92 -12.22 -21.33
CA ALA A 53 42.39 -11.61 -22.57
C ALA A 53 43.10 -10.26 -22.35
N ARG A 54 42.65 -9.46 -21.37
CA ARG A 54 43.33 -8.21 -20.95
C ARG A 54 44.65 -8.48 -20.24
N ALA A 55 44.74 -9.53 -19.43
CA ALA A 55 45.95 -9.89 -18.70
C ALA A 55 47.15 -10.30 -19.60
N LYS A 56 46.90 -10.70 -20.86
CA LYS A 56 47.96 -11.16 -21.80
C LYS A 56 48.49 -10.09 -22.75
N ASN A 57 47.90 -8.90 -22.79
CA ASN A 57 48.32 -7.84 -23.72
C ASN A 57 48.74 -6.57 -22.96
N PRO A 58 50.06 -6.29 -22.84
CA PRO A 58 50.55 -5.15 -22.08
C PRO A 58 50.15 -3.78 -22.67
N LEU A 59 49.60 -3.75 -23.90
CA LEU A 59 49.15 -2.53 -24.58
C LEU A 59 47.64 -2.27 -24.47
N SER A 60 46.86 -3.15 -23.81
CA SER A 60 45.43 -2.91 -23.64
C SER A 60 45.10 -1.71 -22.74
N ALA A 61 46.05 -1.28 -21.91
CA ALA A 61 45.91 -0.11 -21.03
C ALA A 61 46.29 1.23 -21.70
N VAL A 62 46.89 1.19 -22.90
CA VAL A 62 47.27 2.39 -23.68
C VAL A 62 46.03 2.97 -24.35
N ARG A 63 45.82 4.28 -24.20
CA ARG A 63 44.74 5.03 -24.88
C ARG A 63 45.30 5.65 -26.16
N TYR A 64 44.53 5.59 -27.23
CA TYR A 64 44.91 6.15 -28.53
C TYR A 64 43.88 7.21 -28.92
N GLY A 65 44.34 8.39 -29.32
CA GLY A 65 43.48 9.45 -29.84
C GLY A 65 43.13 10.61 -28.90
N LYS A 66 42.37 11.57 -29.44
CA LYS A 66 41.94 12.83 -28.79
C LYS A 66 40.60 12.61 -28.08
N GLN A 67 40.50 12.95 -26.78
CA GLN A 67 39.24 12.93 -26.03
C GLN A 67 38.58 14.31 -26.09
N GLU A 68 37.32 14.37 -26.50
CA GLU A 68 36.45 15.53 -26.30
C GLU A 68 36.14 15.63 -24.80
N ALA A 69 36.42 16.79 -24.22
CA ALA A 69 36.17 17.09 -22.81
C ALA A 69 34.80 17.75 -22.68
N GLU A 70 33.93 17.17 -21.85
CA GLU A 70 32.64 17.74 -21.46
C GLU A 70 32.85 18.68 -20.26
N GLU A 71 32.36 19.91 -20.39
CA GLU A 71 32.53 21.01 -19.45
C GLU A 71 31.74 20.79 -18.15
N ALA A 72 32.40 21.05 -17.02
CA ALA A 72 31.80 21.09 -15.69
C ALA A 72 31.15 22.46 -15.42
N ALA A 73 29.91 22.45 -14.92
CA ALA A 73 29.21 23.61 -14.39
C ALA A 73 29.35 23.68 -12.84
N PRO A 74 29.29 24.88 -12.23
CA PRO A 74 29.84 25.11 -10.90
C PRO A 74 28.85 24.96 -9.74
N ASP A 75 29.51 24.72 -8.59
CA ASP A 75 29.19 24.85 -7.18
C ASP A 75 28.12 25.88 -6.74
N ALA A 76 27.30 25.49 -5.75
CA ALA A 76 26.47 26.39 -4.96
C ALA A 76 26.15 25.80 -3.57
N GLY A 77 26.84 26.32 -2.55
CA GLY A 77 26.22 26.82 -1.31
C GLY A 77 25.92 25.81 -0.19
N GLU A 78 26.87 25.65 0.73
CA GLU A 78 26.62 25.25 2.11
C GLU A 78 25.78 26.33 2.84
N GLN A 79 24.68 25.92 3.48
CA GLN A 79 24.22 26.55 4.72
C GLN A 79 23.86 25.47 5.73
N ASN A 80 24.71 25.40 6.74
CA ASN A 80 24.59 24.67 7.98
C ASN A 80 23.73 25.52 8.93
N GLU A 81 22.58 25.02 9.39
CA GLU A 81 21.97 25.49 10.63
C GLU A 81 21.89 24.33 11.62
N GLU A 82 22.73 24.46 12.64
CA GLU A 82 22.77 23.64 13.84
C GLU A 82 21.45 23.79 14.61
N THR A 83 20.82 22.65 14.89
CA THR A 83 19.90 22.47 16.01
C THR A 83 20.62 22.65 17.34
N PRO A 84 20.04 23.39 18.32
CA PRO A 84 20.35 23.15 19.71
C PRO A 84 19.14 22.56 20.45
N ASN A 85 19.43 21.41 21.07
CA ASN A 85 18.90 20.85 22.31
C ASN A 85 17.40 20.58 22.49
N ALA A 86 17.15 19.31 22.81
CA ALA A 86 15.97 18.80 23.47
C ALA A 86 15.85 19.37 24.90
N GLU A 87 14.79 20.15 25.11
CA GLU A 87 14.07 20.26 26.38
C GLU A 87 12.66 19.70 26.13
N ASP A 88 12.07 19.05 27.14
CA ASP A 88 10.78 18.36 27.09
C ASP A 88 9.71 19.11 26.28
N PRO A 89 8.91 18.44 25.41
CA PRO A 89 7.90 19.13 24.63
C PRO A 89 6.92 19.82 25.60
N PRO A 90 6.66 21.13 25.45
CA PRO A 90 5.70 21.83 26.30
C PRO A 90 4.35 21.13 26.19
N ALA A 91 3.65 20.99 27.33
CA ALA A 91 2.32 20.41 27.38
C ALA A 91 1.46 20.99 26.25
N LYS A 92 1.01 20.14 25.32
CA LYS A 92 0.23 20.56 24.17
C LYS A 92 -0.95 21.39 24.70
N PRO A 93 -1.12 22.65 24.25
CA PRO A 93 -2.23 23.49 24.71
C PRO A 93 -3.53 22.74 24.45
N SER A 94 -4.49 22.89 25.37
CA SER A 94 -5.74 22.16 25.27
C SER A 94 -6.46 22.57 23.97
N PHE A 95 -7.22 21.64 23.40
CA PHE A 95 -7.98 21.86 22.16
C PHE A 95 -8.83 23.14 22.22
N GLU A 96 -9.38 23.44 23.40
CA GLU A 96 -10.14 24.67 23.62
C GLU A 96 -9.29 25.93 23.54
N GLU A 97 -8.05 25.92 24.02
CA GLU A 97 -7.14 27.07 23.94
C GLU A 97 -6.70 27.34 22.50
N LEU A 98 -6.43 26.27 21.75
CA LEU A 98 -6.11 26.35 20.31
C LEU A 98 -7.29 26.89 19.49
N ILE A 99 -8.53 26.45 19.78
CA ILE A 99 -9.73 26.95 19.11
C ILE A 99 -10.06 28.38 19.54
N LYS A 100 -9.89 28.75 20.80
CA LYS A 100 -10.21 30.11 21.26
C LYS A 100 -9.18 31.14 20.79
N GLY A 101 -7.94 30.71 20.54
CA GLY A 101 -6.86 31.53 20.00
C GLY A 101 -6.76 31.48 18.47
N GLU A 102 -5.72 30.84 17.97
CA GLU A 102 -5.28 30.90 16.57
C GLU A 102 -6.30 30.30 15.58
N TYR A 103 -7.02 29.26 15.97
CA TYR A 103 -7.91 28.52 15.06
C TYR A 103 -9.38 28.93 15.15
N LYS A 104 -9.70 30.01 15.87
CA LYS A 104 -11.09 30.44 16.11
C LYS A 104 -11.88 30.66 14.82
N GLN A 105 -11.31 31.41 13.87
CA GLN A 105 -12.00 31.74 12.62
C GLN A 105 -12.23 30.49 11.75
N ALA A 106 -11.23 29.62 11.62
CA ALA A 106 -11.34 28.38 10.87
C ALA A 106 -12.35 27.41 11.53
N PHE A 107 -12.39 27.40 12.87
CA PHE A 107 -13.38 26.63 13.63
C PHE A 107 -14.79 27.21 13.45
N ASP A 108 -14.96 28.52 13.59
CA ASP A 108 -16.24 29.22 13.39
C ASP A 108 -16.78 28.99 11.97
N GLU A 109 -15.93 29.05 10.94
CA GLU A 109 -16.31 28.74 9.55
C GLU A 109 -16.76 27.29 9.38
N ARG A 110 -16.04 26.34 9.98
CA ARG A 110 -16.41 24.92 9.96
C ARG A 110 -17.73 24.67 10.70
N VAL A 111 -17.94 25.29 11.85
CA VAL A 111 -19.20 25.21 12.61
C VAL A 111 -20.34 25.82 11.83
N GLN A 112 -20.16 26.98 11.22
CA GLN A 112 -21.16 27.60 10.34
C GLN A 112 -21.51 26.68 9.16
N LYS A 113 -20.54 26.00 8.56
CA LYS A 113 -20.78 25.02 7.49
C LYS A 113 -21.62 23.84 7.99
N ILE A 114 -21.31 23.31 9.18
CA ILE A 114 -22.09 22.22 9.80
C ILE A 114 -23.51 22.68 10.13
N ILE A 115 -23.68 23.88 10.69
CA ILE A 115 -24.99 24.46 11.02
C ILE A 115 -25.81 24.67 9.75
N ASN A 116 -25.22 25.27 8.70
CA ASN A 116 -25.89 25.50 7.43
C ASN A 116 -26.30 24.17 6.76
N GLN A 117 -25.46 23.15 6.83
CA GLN A 117 -25.78 21.81 6.32
C GLN A 117 -26.95 21.20 7.09
N ARG A 118 -26.89 21.20 8.42
CA ARG A 118 -27.99 20.68 9.26
C ARG A 118 -29.27 21.48 9.10
N PHE A 119 -29.19 22.79 8.91
CA PHE A 119 -30.36 23.63 8.67
C PHE A 119 -31.00 23.34 7.31
N ARG A 120 -30.20 23.05 6.27
CA ARG A 120 -30.71 22.57 4.98
C ARG A 120 -31.40 21.22 5.12
N GLU A 121 -30.77 20.25 5.75
CA GLU A 121 -31.35 18.92 6.00
C GLU A 121 -32.65 19.03 6.82
N SER A 122 -32.65 19.85 7.87
CA SER A 122 -33.84 20.13 8.68
C SER A 122 -34.96 20.79 7.86
N ARG A 123 -34.61 21.74 6.99
CA ARG A 123 -35.56 22.40 6.08
C ARG A 123 -36.10 21.42 5.03
N GLU A 124 -35.27 20.54 4.49
CA GLU A 124 -35.68 19.49 3.55
C GLU A 124 -36.62 18.50 4.22
N PHE A 125 -36.30 18.05 5.43
CA PHE A 125 -37.16 17.18 6.22
C PHE A 125 -38.50 17.85 6.53
N LYS A 126 -38.47 19.14 6.91
CA LYS A 126 -39.69 19.93 7.13
C LYS A 126 -40.51 20.08 5.86
N ALA A 127 -39.89 20.39 4.72
CA ALA A 127 -40.57 20.50 3.43
C ALA A 127 -41.17 19.15 2.99
N GLN A 128 -40.49 18.03 3.29
CA GLN A 128 -41.02 16.69 3.05
C GLN A 128 -42.22 16.39 3.95
N ALA A 129 -42.19 16.77 5.22
CA ALA A 129 -43.34 16.65 6.11
C ALA A 129 -44.52 17.51 5.60
N GLU A 130 -44.27 18.77 5.22
CA GLU A 130 -45.28 19.67 4.63
C GLU A 130 -45.89 19.10 3.33
N ARG A 131 -45.11 18.35 2.55
CA ARG A 131 -45.61 17.66 1.34
C ARG A 131 -46.62 16.57 1.66
N TYR A 132 -46.51 15.91 2.81
CA TYR A 132 -47.45 14.87 3.24
C TYR A 132 -48.62 15.41 4.08
N THR A 133 -48.52 16.64 4.61
CA THR A 133 -49.61 17.30 5.35
C THR A 133 -50.97 17.25 4.64
N PRO A 134 -51.12 17.62 3.34
CA PRO A 134 -52.44 17.57 2.71
C PRO A 134 -53.00 16.14 2.58
N LEU A 135 -52.14 15.12 2.47
CA LEU A 135 -52.57 13.72 2.51
C LEU A 135 -53.08 13.35 3.90
N LEU A 136 -52.37 13.75 4.96
CA LEU A 136 -52.82 13.53 6.34
C LEU A 136 -54.13 14.27 6.63
N GLU A 137 -54.31 15.48 6.11
CA GLU A 137 -55.55 16.26 6.24
C GLU A 137 -56.72 15.56 5.58
N THR A 138 -56.58 15.16 4.31
CA THR A 138 -57.65 14.43 3.61
C THR A 138 -58.00 13.11 4.29
N LEU A 139 -57.01 12.36 4.78
CA LEU A 139 -57.25 11.14 5.54
C LEU A 139 -57.90 11.42 6.89
N ALA A 140 -57.46 12.45 7.62
CA ALA A 140 -58.05 12.86 8.89
C ALA A 140 -59.53 13.27 8.73
N GLU A 141 -59.88 13.94 7.64
CA GLU A 141 -61.26 14.27 7.29
C GLU A 141 -62.11 13.02 7.01
N VAL A 142 -61.57 12.05 6.26
CA VAL A 142 -62.26 10.79 5.90
C VAL A 142 -62.49 9.89 7.11
N TYR A 143 -61.51 9.79 8.01
CA TYR A 143 -61.57 8.95 9.20
C TYR A 143 -62.02 9.71 10.46
N HIS A 144 -62.39 10.98 10.33
CA HIS A 144 -62.85 11.85 11.42
C HIS A 144 -61.88 11.91 12.62
N VAL A 145 -60.58 12.01 12.35
CA VAL A 145 -59.52 12.13 13.37
C VAL A 145 -59.17 13.60 13.57
N GLU A 146 -59.62 14.21 14.68
CA GLU A 146 -59.53 15.66 14.91
C GLU A 146 -58.09 16.18 15.09
N ASP A 147 -57.18 15.37 15.61
CA ASP A 147 -55.82 15.81 15.99
C ASP A 147 -54.79 15.74 14.84
N LYS A 148 -55.18 15.23 13.65
CA LYS A 148 -54.24 14.86 12.56
C LYS A 148 -53.09 13.98 13.05
N ASP A 149 -53.32 13.24 14.14
CA ASP A 149 -52.35 12.37 14.76
C ASP A 149 -52.11 11.15 13.85
N PRO A 150 -50.88 10.97 13.34
CA PRO A 150 -50.59 9.89 12.41
C PRO A 150 -50.81 8.50 13.03
N GLU A 151 -50.66 8.33 14.34
CA GLU A 151 -50.86 7.03 15.00
C GLU A 151 -52.34 6.67 15.08
N LYS A 152 -53.19 7.61 15.54
CA LYS A 152 -54.65 7.41 15.58
C LYS A 152 -55.24 7.23 14.18
N LEU A 153 -54.71 7.97 13.20
CA LEU A 153 -55.12 7.84 11.81
C LEU A 153 -54.74 6.47 11.24
N LEU A 154 -53.54 5.99 11.54
CA LEU A 154 -53.11 4.64 11.16
C LEU A 154 -54.01 3.58 11.80
N GLU A 155 -54.34 3.71 13.09
CA GLU A 155 -55.26 2.79 13.77
C GLU A 155 -56.67 2.80 13.15
N ALA A 156 -57.19 3.98 12.80
CA ALA A 156 -58.48 4.12 12.13
C ALA A 156 -58.47 3.47 10.72
N ILE A 157 -57.39 3.65 9.96
CA ILE A 157 -57.19 2.99 8.65
C ILE A 157 -57.06 1.48 8.83
N GLU A 158 -56.31 1.02 9.85
CA GLU A 158 -56.10 -0.40 10.10
C GLU A 158 -57.37 -1.10 10.59
N SER A 159 -58.25 -0.40 11.29
CA SER A 159 -59.52 -0.93 11.79
C SER A 159 -60.66 -0.85 10.77
N ASP A 160 -60.50 -0.15 9.64
CA ASP A 160 -61.53 -0.07 8.60
C ASP A 160 -61.72 -1.40 7.87
N HIS A 161 -62.85 -2.03 8.15
CA HIS A 161 -63.25 -3.32 7.59
C HIS A 161 -63.37 -3.27 6.05
N LYS A 162 -63.76 -2.12 5.48
CA LYS A 162 -63.99 -1.96 4.03
C LYS A 162 -62.74 -2.17 3.20
N ILE A 163 -61.57 -1.84 3.74
CA ILE A 163 -60.29 -1.99 3.04
C ILE A 163 -59.96 -3.48 2.84
N TYR A 164 -60.37 -4.32 3.79
CA TYR A 164 -60.03 -5.74 3.81
C TYR A 164 -61.15 -6.64 3.25
N GLU A 165 -62.41 -6.22 3.27
CA GLU A 165 -63.57 -7.00 2.78
C GLU A 165 -63.35 -7.60 1.39
N ALA A 166 -63.08 -6.77 0.39
CA ALA A 166 -62.95 -7.21 -1.00
C ALA A 166 -61.73 -8.13 -1.23
N GLU A 167 -60.66 -7.95 -0.47
CA GLU A 167 -59.46 -8.78 -0.56
C GLU A 167 -59.63 -10.11 0.21
N ALA A 168 -60.38 -10.07 1.32
CA ALA A 168 -60.69 -11.22 2.15
C ALA A 168 -61.67 -12.16 1.46
N GLU A 169 -62.73 -11.63 0.82
CA GLU A 169 -63.67 -12.41 0.00
C GLU A 169 -62.96 -13.16 -1.12
N LYS A 170 -62.05 -12.50 -1.84
CA LYS A 170 -61.25 -13.12 -2.90
C LYS A 170 -60.37 -14.26 -2.41
N ARG A 171 -59.89 -14.18 -1.17
CA ARG A 171 -59.05 -15.22 -0.55
C ARG A 171 -59.86 -16.22 0.29
N GLY A 172 -61.19 -16.08 0.36
CA GLY A 172 -62.05 -16.96 1.14
C GLY A 172 -61.78 -16.91 2.65
N MET A 173 -61.31 -15.77 3.18
CA MET A 173 -61.05 -15.55 4.61
C MET A 173 -61.92 -14.41 5.15
N THR A 174 -62.00 -14.25 6.47
CA THR A 174 -62.67 -13.08 7.05
C THR A 174 -61.78 -11.83 6.97
N ALA A 175 -62.38 -10.65 6.93
CA ALA A 175 -61.63 -9.39 6.88
C ALA A 175 -60.74 -9.20 8.13
N ASP A 176 -61.20 -9.64 9.31
CA ASP A 176 -60.39 -9.64 10.54
C ASP A 176 -59.16 -10.57 10.42
N GLN A 177 -59.31 -11.76 9.82
CA GLN A 177 -58.20 -12.67 9.57
C GLN A 177 -57.17 -12.05 8.63
N LEU A 178 -57.64 -11.41 7.55
CA LEU A 178 -56.75 -10.72 6.62
C LEU A 178 -56.00 -9.57 7.28
N ARG A 179 -56.67 -8.77 8.12
CA ARG A 179 -56.04 -7.68 8.87
C ARG A 179 -54.88 -8.18 9.72
N GLU A 180 -55.07 -9.26 10.47
CA GLU A 180 -54.02 -9.83 11.32
C GLU A 180 -52.85 -10.37 10.48
N ILE A 181 -53.15 -11.04 9.35
CA ILE A 181 -52.11 -11.49 8.41
C ILE A 181 -51.30 -10.29 7.89
N ARG A 182 -51.96 -9.21 7.46
CA ARG A 182 -51.30 -7.99 6.97
C ARG A 182 -50.46 -7.31 8.05
N LYS A 183 -50.94 -7.28 9.30
CA LYS A 183 -50.19 -6.77 10.45
C LYS A 183 -48.92 -7.60 10.67
N MET A 184 -49.04 -8.93 10.69
CA MET A 184 -47.92 -9.85 10.83
C MET A 184 -46.92 -9.73 9.66
N GLU A 185 -47.39 -9.60 8.42
CA GLU A 185 -46.54 -9.37 7.24
C GLU A 185 -45.73 -8.08 7.37
N ARG A 186 -46.35 -6.97 7.81
CA ARG A 186 -45.65 -5.70 8.02
C ARG A 186 -44.62 -5.78 9.13
N GLN A 187 -44.95 -6.44 10.24
CA GLN A 187 -44.01 -6.67 11.34
C GLN A 187 -42.83 -7.53 10.89
N ASN A 188 -43.08 -8.63 10.18
CA ASN A 188 -42.03 -9.49 9.64
C ASN A 188 -41.16 -8.76 8.60
N ALA A 189 -41.77 -7.95 7.73
CA ALA A 189 -41.02 -7.14 6.76
C ALA A 189 -40.16 -6.08 7.46
N ALA A 190 -40.66 -5.44 8.51
CA ALA A 190 -39.90 -4.49 9.33
C ALA A 190 -38.73 -5.18 10.05
N LEU A 191 -38.97 -6.35 10.67
CA LEU A 191 -37.92 -7.15 11.30
C LEU A 191 -36.85 -7.60 10.29
N LYS A 192 -37.27 -8.04 9.10
CA LYS A 192 -36.34 -8.44 8.04
C LYS A 192 -35.50 -7.26 7.56
N ARG A 193 -36.11 -6.09 7.31
CA ARG A 193 -35.36 -4.86 6.97
C ARG A 193 -34.36 -4.48 8.05
N ALA A 194 -34.76 -4.53 9.32
CA ALA A 194 -33.86 -4.23 10.43
C ALA A 194 -32.68 -5.21 10.50
N LEU A 195 -32.91 -6.50 10.25
CA LEU A 195 -31.83 -7.51 10.17
C LEU A 195 -30.91 -7.26 8.97
N ASP A 196 -31.46 -7.00 7.79
CA ASP A 196 -30.69 -6.74 6.57
C ASP A 196 -29.84 -5.46 6.73
N GLU A 197 -30.41 -4.40 7.30
CA GLU A 197 -29.72 -3.14 7.62
C GLU A 197 -28.59 -3.36 8.62
N ARG A 198 -28.84 -4.13 9.68
CA ARG A 198 -27.81 -4.47 10.66
C ARG A 198 -26.69 -5.30 10.04
N GLN A 199 -27.01 -6.32 9.25
CA GLN A 199 -26.00 -7.12 8.56
C GLN A 199 -25.17 -6.29 7.58
N ALA A 200 -25.80 -5.36 6.87
CA ALA A 200 -25.09 -4.45 5.98
C ALA A 200 -24.15 -3.51 6.76
N GLN A 201 -24.57 -3.02 7.92
CA GLN A 201 -23.73 -2.22 8.82
C GLN A 201 -22.56 -3.06 9.35
N ASP A 202 -22.83 -4.25 9.90
CA ASP A 202 -21.82 -5.16 10.43
C ASP A 202 -20.76 -5.50 9.36
N GLN A 203 -21.20 -5.84 8.12
CA GLN A 203 -20.29 -6.11 7.00
C GLN A 203 -19.46 -4.89 6.61
N HIS A 204 -20.06 -3.70 6.62
CA HIS A 204 -19.35 -2.46 6.33
C HIS A 204 -18.29 -2.16 7.39
N GLU A 205 -18.65 -2.27 8.66
CA GLU A 205 -17.75 -2.07 9.80
C GLU A 205 -16.61 -3.09 9.79
N GLU A 206 -16.88 -4.36 9.51
CA GLU A 206 -15.86 -5.39 9.37
C GLU A 206 -14.90 -5.11 8.21
N ALA A 207 -15.40 -4.66 7.06
CA ALA A 207 -14.57 -4.29 5.93
C ALA A 207 -13.65 -3.10 6.28
N LEU A 208 -14.19 -2.07 6.93
CA LEU A 208 -13.41 -0.93 7.40
C LEU A 208 -12.34 -1.35 8.41
N ARG A 209 -12.68 -2.25 9.35
CA ARG A 209 -11.73 -2.77 10.33
C ARG A 209 -10.58 -3.51 9.65
N LYS A 210 -10.87 -4.40 8.69
CA LYS A 210 -9.84 -5.11 7.91
C LYS A 210 -8.94 -4.15 7.15
N TRP A 211 -9.52 -3.14 6.48
CA TRP A 211 -8.72 -2.15 5.77
C TRP A 211 -7.85 -1.33 6.70
N GLN A 212 -8.31 -1.02 7.91
CA GLN A 212 -7.49 -0.36 8.93
C GLN A 212 -6.32 -1.24 9.38
N GLU A 213 -6.58 -2.50 9.75
CA GLU A 213 -5.53 -3.45 10.14
C GLU A 213 -4.49 -3.65 9.03
N GLU A 214 -4.92 -3.84 7.79
CA GLU A 214 -4.02 -3.95 6.64
C GLU A 214 -3.25 -2.65 6.39
N SER A 215 -3.88 -1.49 6.59
CA SER A 215 -3.22 -0.20 6.39
C SER A 215 -2.05 0.00 7.37
N GLU A 216 -2.20 -0.44 8.62
CA GLU A 216 -1.12 -0.40 9.61
C GLU A 216 0.04 -1.31 9.20
N ALA A 217 -0.26 -2.52 8.70
CA ALA A 217 0.75 -3.43 8.17
C ALA A 217 1.48 -2.83 6.96
N VAL A 218 0.75 -2.21 6.02
CA VAL A 218 1.33 -1.55 4.84
C VAL A 218 2.24 -0.38 5.23
N LYS A 219 1.85 0.39 6.26
CA LYS A 219 2.65 1.52 6.76
C LYS A 219 4.01 1.08 7.31
N THR A 220 4.16 -0.16 7.78
CA THR A 220 5.46 -0.71 8.18
C THR A 220 6.41 -0.93 7.00
N VAL A 221 5.89 -1.26 5.82
CA VAL A 221 6.67 -1.53 4.60
C VAL A 221 6.88 -0.25 3.80
N TYR A 222 5.85 0.59 3.72
CA TYR A 222 5.85 1.86 3.01
C TYR A 222 5.50 3.01 3.98
N PRO A 223 6.50 3.65 4.60
CA PRO A 223 6.26 4.74 5.57
C PRO A 223 5.54 5.96 4.98
N ALA A 224 5.58 6.13 3.66
CA ALA A 224 4.89 7.21 2.94
C ALA A 224 3.39 6.93 2.70
N PHE A 225 2.91 5.73 2.98
CA PHE A 225 1.52 5.34 2.78
C PHE A 225 0.60 5.91 3.87
N GLU A 226 -0.49 6.55 3.45
CA GLU A 226 -1.53 7.11 4.33
C GLU A 226 -2.93 6.78 3.78
N LEU A 227 -3.65 5.86 4.45
CA LEU A 227 -4.98 5.42 4.04
C LEU A 227 -5.96 6.57 3.82
N GLY A 228 -5.91 7.60 4.67
CA GLY A 228 -6.80 8.77 4.57
C GLY A 228 -6.61 9.61 3.31
N GLN A 229 -5.44 9.56 2.68
CA GLN A 229 -5.21 10.20 1.38
C GLN A 229 -5.62 9.27 0.23
N GLU A 230 -5.28 7.98 0.33
CA GLU A 230 -5.60 7.01 -0.73
C GLU A 230 -7.10 6.77 -0.89
N VAL A 231 -7.87 6.79 0.20
CA VAL A 231 -9.34 6.68 0.15
C VAL A 231 -10.00 7.85 -0.59
N LYS A 232 -9.31 8.99 -0.77
CA LYS A 232 -9.84 10.08 -1.61
C LYS A 232 -9.80 9.73 -3.09
N ASN A 233 -8.95 8.78 -3.50
CA ASN A 233 -8.89 8.31 -4.87
C ASN A 233 -9.99 7.27 -5.14
N PRO A 234 -10.94 7.54 -6.05
CA PRO A 234 -12.01 6.60 -6.37
C PRO A 234 -11.51 5.25 -6.90
N GLN A 235 -10.35 5.23 -7.58
CA GLN A 235 -9.77 4.00 -8.11
C GLN A 235 -9.28 3.08 -6.98
N PHE A 236 -8.63 3.65 -5.98
CA PHE A 236 -8.17 2.92 -4.80
C PHE A 236 -9.35 2.31 -4.03
N VAL A 237 -10.38 3.12 -3.74
CA VAL A 237 -11.61 2.63 -3.08
C VAL A 237 -12.32 1.57 -3.91
N GLY A 238 -12.31 1.73 -5.25
CA GLY A 238 -12.83 0.73 -6.18
C GLY A 238 -12.13 -0.62 -6.02
N LEU A 239 -10.80 -0.64 -5.94
CA LEU A 239 -10.02 -1.87 -5.73
C LEU A 239 -10.37 -2.53 -4.38
N LEU A 240 -10.41 -1.74 -3.31
CA LEU A 240 -10.76 -2.24 -1.97
C LEU A 240 -12.18 -2.83 -1.92
N ARG A 241 -13.15 -2.18 -2.56
CA ARG A 241 -14.54 -2.65 -2.64
C ARG A 241 -14.67 -3.96 -3.44
N ASN A 242 -13.77 -4.22 -4.38
CA ASN A 242 -13.70 -5.50 -5.10
C ASN A 242 -12.96 -6.59 -4.31
N GLY A 243 -12.59 -6.33 -3.06
CA GLY A 243 -11.93 -7.29 -2.18
C GLY A 243 -10.42 -7.42 -2.41
N ILE A 244 -9.79 -6.42 -3.03
CA ILE A 244 -8.32 -6.37 -3.16
C ILE A 244 -7.74 -5.76 -1.89
N ASP A 245 -6.71 -6.40 -1.35
CA ASP A 245 -6.00 -5.95 -0.15
C ASP A 245 -5.45 -4.52 -0.30
N VAL A 246 -5.36 -3.79 0.80
CA VAL A 246 -4.86 -2.40 0.86
C VAL A 246 -3.45 -2.28 0.28
N ARG A 247 -2.60 -3.27 0.56
CA ARG A 247 -1.23 -3.33 0.05
C ARG A 247 -1.20 -3.38 -1.47
N THR A 248 -1.94 -4.32 -2.03
CA THR A 248 -1.96 -4.56 -3.47
C THR A 248 -2.59 -3.37 -4.20
N ALA A 249 -3.65 -2.80 -3.63
CA ALA A 249 -4.28 -1.59 -4.16
C ALA A 249 -3.28 -0.42 -4.23
N TYR A 250 -2.47 -0.23 -3.18
CA TYR A 250 -1.44 0.81 -3.15
C TYR A 250 -0.32 0.54 -4.15
N GLU A 251 0.20 -0.69 -4.20
CA GLU A 251 1.28 -1.07 -5.12
C GLU A 251 0.88 -0.95 -6.59
N VAL A 252 -0.38 -1.25 -6.94
CA VAL A 252 -0.88 -1.10 -8.31
C VAL A 252 -0.97 0.37 -8.70
N LEU A 253 -1.42 1.23 -7.79
CA LEU A 253 -1.62 2.65 -8.07
C LEU A 253 -0.30 3.44 -8.09
N HIS A 254 0.64 3.10 -7.20
CA HIS A 254 1.93 3.78 -7.04
C HIS A 254 3.12 3.00 -7.61
N LYS A 255 2.86 2.03 -8.48
CA LYS A 255 3.90 1.13 -9.01
C LYS A 255 5.10 1.89 -9.59
N ASP A 256 4.83 2.88 -10.43
CA ASP A 256 5.87 3.64 -11.14
C ASP A 256 6.69 4.50 -10.17
N GLU A 257 6.05 5.08 -9.16
CA GLU A 257 6.70 5.87 -8.11
C GLU A 257 7.58 5.00 -7.21
N ILE A 258 7.09 3.82 -6.84
CA ILE A 258 7.84 2.86 -6.02
C ILE A 258 9.08 2.35 -6.78
N ILE A 259 8.93 1.96 -8.06
CA ILE A 259 10.04 1.45 -8.87
C ILE A 259 11.07 2.55 -9.14
N SER A 260 10.62 3.75 -9.54
CA SER A 260 11.53 4.86 -9.83
C SER A 260 12.26 5.33 -8.57
N GLY A 261 11.57 5.42 -7.42
CA GLY A 261 12.18 5.75 -6.13
C GLY A 261 13.22 4.70 -5.69
N ALA A 262 12.90 3.40 -5.84
CA ALA A 262 13.85 2.32 -5.54
C ALA A 262 15.09 2.37 -6.46
N MET A 263 14.90 2.67 -7.74
CA MET A 263 16.01 2.83 -8.69
C MET A 263 16.90 4.03 -8.34
N GLN A 264 16.30 5.16 -7.97
CA GLN A 264 17.03 6.35 -7.52
C GLN A 264 17.82 6.07 -6.23
N TYR A 265 17.20 5.43 -5.24
CA TYR A 265 17.89 5.03 -4.01
C TYR A 265 19.07 4.11 -4.29
N THR A 266 18.89 3.14 -5.20
CA THR A 266 19.97 2.23 -5.62
C THR A 266 21.09 3.01 -6.32
N ALA A 267 20.74 3.92 -7.23
CA ALA A 267 21.71 4.79 -7.91
C ALA A 267 22.49 5.65 -6.90
N GLN A 268 21.81 6.24 -5.91
CA GLN A 268 22.43 6.98 -4.83
C GLN A 268 23.38 6.10 -4.01
N LYS A 269 22.95 4.92 -3.58
CA LYS A 269 23.80 3.98 -2.83
C LYS A 269 25.03 3.53 -3.61
N VAL A 270 24.88 3.24 -4.90
CA VAL A 270 26.02 2.92 -5.78
C VAL A 270 26.94 4.14 -5.92
N SER A 271 26.40 5.34 -6.09
CA SER A 271 27.19 6.56 -6.17
C SER A 271 27.97 6.84 -4.88
N GLU A 272 27.35 6.63 -3.72
CA GLU A 272 27.98 6.74 -2.40
C GLU A 272 29.07 5.68 -2.23
N GLN A 273 28.81 4.43 -2.63
CA GLN A 273 29.80 3.37 -2.62
C GLN A 273 30.99 3.71 -3.52
N VAL A 274 30.75 4.25 -4.71
CA VAL A 274 31.82 4.71 -5.63
C VAL A 274 32.60 5.86 -5.00
N ALA A 275 31.93 6.87 -4.44
CA ALA A 275 32.57 8.00 -3.77
C ALA A 275 33.41 7.56 -2.57
N ASN A 276 32.87 6.66 -1.73
CA ASN A 276 33.58 6.10 -0.58
C ASN A 276 34.79 5.26 -1.02
N ASN A 277 34.67 4.48 -2.10
CA ASN A 277 35.80 3.76 -2.69
C ASN A 277 36.89 4.72 -3.20
N VAL A 278 36.52 5.84 -3.84
CA VAL A 278 37.47 6.87 -4.29
C VAL A 278 38.14 7.55 -3.09
N LYS A 279 37.37 7.95 -2.07
CA LYS A 279 37.90 8.55 -0.84
C LYS A 279 38.82 7.60 -0.09
N ALA A 280 38.47 6.33 0.05
CA ALA A 280 39.31 5.32 0.69
C ALA A 280 40.61 5.04 -0.08
N LYS A 281 40.56 5.12 -1.43
CA LYS A 281 41.76 5.01 -2.27
C LYS A 281 42.65 6.25 -2.18
N ALA A 282 42.06 7.44 -2.02
CA ALA A 282 42.77 8.71 -1.83
C ALA A 282 43.35 8.87 -0.41
N ALA A 283 42.72 8.29 0.61
CA ALA A 283 43.16 8.32 2.01
C ALA A 283 44.26 7.29 2.34
N ARG A 284 44.79 6.57 1.34
CA ARG A 284 45.98 5.72 1.53
C ARG A 284 47.19 6.64 1.81
N PRO A 285 47.82 6.56 2.99
CA PRO A 285 49.05 7.31 3.25
C PRO A 285 50.12 6.92 2.23
N ALA A 286 50.73 7.92 1.59
CA ALA A 286 51.84 7.71 0.68
C ALA A 286 53.12 7.40 1.48
N GLU A 287 53.20 6.21 2.08
CA GLU A 287 54.43 5.73 2.71
C GLU A 287 55.13 4.72 1.80
N ASN A 288 56.27 5.18 1.25
CA ASN A 288 57.30 4.44 0.53
C ASN A 288 56.88 3.59 -0.67
N GLY A 289 56.88 4.26 -1.83
CA GLY A 289 57.22 3.64 -3.09
C GLY A 289 57.08 4.65 -4.20
N VAL A 290 58.17 4.95 -4.88
CA VAL A 290 58.11 5.38 -6.29
C VAL A 290 57.50 4.22 -7.07
N HIS A 291 56.19 4.05 -6.96
CA HIS A 291 55.36 3.54 -8.01
C HIS A 291 54.66 4.76 -8.53
N THR A 292 55.33 5.42 -9.47
CA THR A 292 54.64 6.16 -10.52
C THR A 292 53.43 5.30 -10.88
N PRO A 293 52.17 5.73 -10.66
CA PRO A 293 51.11 5.09 -11.39
C PRO A 293 51.55 5.22 -12.85
N ALA A 294 51.59 4.12 -13.59
CA ALA A 294 51.79 4.21 -15.02
C ALA A 294 50.67 5.12 -15.51
N GLY A 295 50.99 6.42 -15.68
CA GLY A 295 50.08 7.41 -16.20
C GLY A 295 49.57 6.81 -17.48
N VAL A 296 48.25 6.77 -17.63
CA VAL A 296 47.60 6.22 -18.81
C VAL A 296 48.34 6.78 -20.03
N ILE A 297 49.10 5.92 -20.71
CA ILE A 297 49.96 6.37 -21.80
C ILE A 297 49.01 6.66 -22.94
N THR A 298 48.72 7.94 -23.17
CA THR A 298 47.90 8.38 -24.29
C THR A 298 48.82 8.66 -25.47
N LYS A 299 48.74 7.84 -26.51
CA LYS A 299 49.50 8.05 -27.75
C LYS A 299 48.58 8.71 -28.78
N THR A 300 48.74 10.02 -28.96
CA THR A 300 47.94 10.83 -29.88
C THR A 300 48.61 10.98 -31.26
N ASP A 301 49.92 10.79 -31.36
CA ASP A 301 50.69 10.98 -32.61
C ASP A 301 50.86 9.67 -33.38
N VAL A 302 50.33 9.60 -34.61
CA VAL A 302 50.37 8.43 -35.49
C VAL A 302 51.81 8.03 -35.86
N SER A 303 52.72 9.00 -35.98
CA SER A 303 54.12 8.76 -36.37
C SER A 303 54.93 8.02 -35.28
N LYS A 304 54.46 8.07 -34.03
CA LYS A 304 55.11 7.47 -32.86
C LYS A 304 54.52 6.11 -32.46
N LEU A 305 53.58 5.58 -33.25
CA LEU A 305 53.01 4.25 -33.02
C LEU A 305 54.04 3.17 -33.39
N THR A 306 54.31 2.28 -32.44
CA THR A 306 55.10 1.07 -32.73
C THR A 306 54.29 0.07 -33.56
N LYS A 307 54.95 -0.94 -34.15
CA LYS A 307 54.24 -2.02 -34.88
C LYS A 307 53.20 -2.73 -33.98
N ALA A 308 53.50 -2.87 -32.69
CA ALA A 308 52.59 -3.48 -31.71
C ALA A 308 51.41 -2.56 -31.37
N ASP A 309 51.62 -1.24 -31.26
CA ASP A 309 50.54 -0.27 -31.07
C ASP A 309 49.56 -0.27 -32.24
N ARG A 310 50.07 -0.35 -33.48
CA ARG A 310 49.21 -0.42 -34.68
C ARG A 310 48.40 -1.71 -34.73
N ALA A 311 48.99 -2.85 -34.35
CA ALA A 311 48.27 -4.12 -34.25
C ALA A 311 47.11 -4.05 -33.23
N GLU A 312 47.34 -3.38 -32.10
CA GLU A 312 46.32 -3.18 -31.08
C GLU A 312 45.21 -2.21 -31.53
N VAL A 313 45.57 -1.11 -32.21
CA VAL A 313 44.61 -0.17 -32.81
C VAL A 313 43.76 -0.88 -33.88
N MET A 314 44.37 -1.70 -34.75
CA MET A 314 43.64 -2.49 -35.75
C MET A 314 42.69 -3.49 -35.08
N ARG A 315 43.15 -4.22 -34.06
CA ARG A 315 42.30 -5.14 -33.30
C ARG A 315 41.11 -4.44 -32.63
N ARG A 316 41.29 -3.20 -32.17
CA ARG A 316 40.21 -2.38 -31.61
C ARG A 316 39.23 -1.90 -32.68
N ALA A 317 39.75 -1.47 -33.84
CA ALA A 317 38.92 -1.10 -34.98
C ALA A 317 38.11 -2.28 -35.53
N GLU A 318 38.67 -3.49 -35.55
CA GLU A 318 37.95 -4.73 -35.90
C GLU A 318 36.80 -5.07 -34.93
N ARG A 319 36.91 -4.65 -33.66
CA ARG A 319 35.83 -4.75 -32.67
C ARG A 319 34.81 -3.62 -32.78
N GLY A 320 34.95 -2.71 -33.75
CA GLY A 320 34.04 -1.60 -34.00
C GLY A 320 34.37 -0.31 -33.23
N GLU A 321 35.53 -0.20 -32.56
CA GLU A 321 35.94 1.03 -31.89
C GLU A 321 36.50 2.04 -32.90
N ARG A 322 35.90 3.24 -32.99
CA ARG A 322 36.41 4.34 -33.82
C ARG A 322 37.49 5.12 -33.07
N ILE A 323 38.75 5.02 -33.51
CA ILE A 323 39.89 5.72 -32.93
C ILE A 323 40.27 6.90 -33.84
N VAL A 324 40.25 8.11 -33.30
CA VAL A 324 40.62 9.35 -34.00
C VAL A 324 41.89 9.93 -33.37
N PHE A 325 42.93 10.11 -34.17
CA PHE A 325 44.23 10.66 -33.75
C PHE A 325 44.30 12.16 -33.98
#